data_AF-A0A414P856-F1
#
_entry.id   AF-A0A414P856-F1
#
_cell.length_a   1.000
_cell.length_b   1.000
_cell.length_c   1.000
_cell.angle_alpha   90.00
_cell.angle_beta   90.00
_cell.angle_gamma   90.00
#
_symmetry.space_group_name_H-M   'P 1'
#
loop_
_entity.id
_entity.type
_entity.pdbx_description
1 polymer ?
#
loop_
_entity_poly.entity_id
_entity_poly.type
_entity_poly.pdbx_seq_one_letter_code
_entity_poly.pdbx_strand_id
1 'polypeptide(L)'
;MTLYVVHGNTYYDGYGHIENLFGIYTEKDQAEAAKDTVIKELYNKEIARGEYTFIDDISEIEVCILEVEANSIVDIRLGGYCE
;
A
#
# COMPACT_ATOMS: atom_id res chain seq x y z
N MET A 1 -14.19 7.33 -16.24
CA MET A 1 -13.85 8.01 -14.97
C MET A 1 -12.68 7.27 -14.40
N THR A 2 -11.57 7.96 -14.13
CA THR A 2 -10.41 7.34 -13.49
C THR A 2 -10.70 7.10 -12.01
N LEU A 3 -10.43 5.89 -11.56
CA LEU A 3 -10.34 5.51 -10.16
C LEU A 3 -8.87 5.44 -9.77
N TYR A 4 -8.56 5.89 -8.57
CA TYR A 4 -7.23 5.87 -7.98
C TYR A 4 -7.22 4.81 -6.88
N VAL A 5 -6.59 3.67 -7.15
CA VAL A 5 -6.51 2.52 -6.26
C VAL A 5 -5.25 2.66 -5.41
N VAL A 6 -5.40 2.89 -4.11
CA VAL A 6 -4.29 2.91 -3.15
C VAL A 6 -4.01 1.48 -2.71
N HIS A 7 -2.80 1.00 -2.94
CA HIS A 7 -2.36 -0.35 -2.57
C HIS A 7 -0.90 -0.32 -2.12
N GLY A 8 -0.45 -1.32 -1.36
CA GLY A 8 0.93 -1.38 -0.89
C GLY A 8 1.28 -2.67 -0.17
N ASN A 9 2.56 -2.85 0.12
CA ASN A 9 3.06 -3.99 0.88
C ASN A 9 2.57 -3.96 2.34
N THR A 10 2.33 -5.13 2.90
CA THR A 10 2.02 -5.32 4.33
C THR A 10 2.87 -6.37 5.01
N TYR A 11 3.85 -6.94 4.30
CA TYR A 11 4.76 -7.94 4.82
C TYR A 11 6.16 -7.35 5.00
N TYR A 12 6.60 -7.28 6.25
CA TYR A 12 7.87 -6.67 6.65
C TYR A 12 8.75 -7.61 7.47
N ASP A 13 8.47 -8.93 7.43
CA ASP A 13 9.15 -9.96 8.24
C ASP A 13 10.30 -10.66 7.50
N GLY A 14 10.92 -9.96 6.54
CA GLY A 14 12.02 -10.48 5.73
C GLY A 14 11.66 -10.58 4.26
N TYR A 15 12.05 -11.68 3.60
CA TYR A 15 11.85 -11.83 2.17
C TYR A 15 10.40 -12.19 1.85
N GLY A 16 9.68 -11.26 1.24
CA GLY A 16 8.31 -11.46 0.83
C GLY A 16 7.60 -10.16 0.58
N HIS A 17 6.39 -10.28 0.05
CA HIS A 17 5.51 -9.18 -0.28
C HIS A 17 4.06 -9.64 -0.14
N ILE A 18 3.24 -8.90 0.58
CA ILE A 18 1.80 -9.11 0.62
C ILE A 18 1.16 -7.80 0.22
N GLU A 19 0.76 -7.72 -1.04
CA GLU A 19 0.12 -6.55 -1.60
C GLU A 19 -1.34 -6.47 -1.14
N ASN A 20 -1.67 -5.40 -0.43
CA ASN A 20 -3.04 -5.12 0.02
C ASN A 20 -3.59 -3.88 -0.66
N LEU A 21 -4.91 -3.88 -0.90
CA LEU A 21 -5.67 -2.71 -1.31
C LEU A 21 -6.15 -1.95 -0.07
N PHE A 22 -5.89 -0.65 -0.02
CA PHE A 22 -6.25 0.22 1.11
C PHE A 22 -7.42 1.16 0.80
N GLY A 23 -7.64 1.50 -0.47
CA GLY A 23 -8.76 2.35 -0.85
C GLY A 23 -8.89 2.54 -2.35
N ILE A 24 -10.07 3.01 -2.77
CA ILE A 24 -10.38 3.36 -4.15
C ILE A 24 -11.06 4.73 -4.13
N TYR A 25 -10.49 5.69 -4.84
CA TYR A 25 -10.92 7.08 -4.82
C TYR A 25 -11.28 7.56 -6.22
N THR A 26 -12.19 8.52 -6.32
CA THR A 26 -12.52 9.21 -7.58
C THR A 26 -11.67 10.47 -7.80
N GLU A 27 -11.07 11.00 -6.72
CA GLU A 27 -10.25 12.21 -6.73
C GLU A 27 -8.79 11.87 -6.38
N LYS A 28 -7.85 12.38 -7.18
CA LYS A 28 -6.42 12.09 -6.99
C LYS A 28 -5.90 12.61 -5.66
N ASP A 29 -6.26 13.82 -5.28
CA ASP A 29 -5.82 14.45 -4.03
C ASP A 29 -6.26 13.64 -2.78
N GLN A 30 -7.43 13.00 -2.85
CA GLN A 30 -7.89 12.11 -1.77
C GLN A 30 -7.09 10.82 -1.72
N ALA A 31 -6.72 10.25 -2.88
CA ALA A 31 -5.87 9.07 -2.95
C ALA A 31 -4.45 9.35 -2.43
N GLU A 32 -3.87 10.51 -2.76
CA GLU A 32 -2.55 10.94 -2.26
C GLU A 32 -2.60 11.14 -0.73
N ALA A 33 -3.63 11.81 -0.21
CA ALA A 33 -3.81 11.96 1.23
C ALA A 33 -4.01 10.62 1.96
N ALA A 34 -4.71 9.68 1.34
CA ALA A 34 -4.90 8.33 1.85
C ALA A 34 -3.59 7.55 1.83
N LYS A 35 -2.82 7.60 0.74
CA LYS A 35 -1.48 7.00 0.65
C LYS A 35 -0.58 7.49 1.78
N ASP A 36 -0.48 8.80 2.01
CA ASP A 36 0.32 9.37 3.09
C ASP A 36 -0.13 8.91 4.48
N THR A 37 -1.45 8.73 4.66
CA THR A 37 -2.03 8.23 5.91
C THR A 37 -1.67 6.76 6.12
N VAL A 38 -1.87 5.92 5.11
CA VAL A 38 -1.55 4.49 5.14
C VAL A 38 -0.07 4.25 5.40
N ILE A 39 0.83 5.01 4.75
CA ILE A 39 2.28 4.92 5.00
C ILE A 39 2.58 5.13 6.49
N LYS A 40 2.02 6.18 7.09
CA LYS A 40 2.22 6.47 8.52
C LYS A 40 1.62 5.39 9.42
N GLU A 41 0.45 4.86 9.09
CA GLU A 41 -0.19 3.80 9.87
C GLU A 41 0.60 2.48 9.83
N LEU A 42 1.06 2.06 8.64
CA LEU A 42 1.90 0.88 8.47
C LEU A 42 3.24 1.04 9.19
N TYR A 43 3.91 2.18 9.02
CA TYR A 43 5.15 2.47 9.73
C TYR A 43 4.96 2.41 11.25
N ASN A 44 3.94 3.09 11.78
CA ASN A 44 3.65 3.11 13.22
C ASN A 44 3.33 1.71 13.76
N LYS A 45 2.65 0.88 12.96
CA LYS A 45 2.36 -0.51 13.32
C LYS A 45 3.64 -1.34 13.40
N GLU A 46 4.56 -1.19 12.44
CA GLU A 46 5.80 -1.96 12.42
C GLU A 46 6.77 -1.52 13.53
N ILE A 47 7.00 -0.23 13.71
CA ILE A 47 7.88 0.25 14.79
C ILE A 47 7.34 -0.05 16.20
N ALA A 48 6.01 -0.18 16.36
CA ALA A 48 5.41 -0.59 17.63
C ALA A 48 5.79 -2.03 18.03
N ARG A 49 6.33 -2.82 17.09
CA ARG A 49 6.88 -4.16 17.35
C ARG A 49 8.27 -4.13 18.00
N GLY A 50 8.93 -2.98 18.05
CA GLY A 50 10.25 -2.82 18.68
C GLY A 50 11.33 -3.64 17.96
N GLU A 51 12.13 -4.40 18.70
CA GLU A 51 13.26 -5.19 18.17
C GLU A 51 12.88 -6.29 17.15
N TYR A 52 11.58 -6.52 16.92
CA TYR A 52 11.06 -7.51 15.97
C TYR A 52 10.68 -6.92 14.61
N THR A 53 10.96 -5.64 14.37
CA THR A 53 10.76 -5.00 13.06
C THR A 53 12.02 -5.10 12.21
N PHE A 54 11.86 -5.26 10.90
CA PHE A 54 12.95 -5.08 9.92
C PHE A 54 12.94 -3.68 9.29
N ILE A 55 12.00 -2.82 9.69
CA ILE A 55 11.83 -1.46 9.16
C ILE A 55 12.52 -0.47 10.08
N ASP A 56 13.49 0.26 9.54
CA ASP A 56 14.25 1.30 10.25
C ASP A 56 13.77 2.70 9.86
N ASP A 57 13.32 2.91 8.63
CA ASP A 57 12.88 4.20 8.10
C ASP A 57 11.50 4.13 7.43
N ILE A 58 10.75 5.23 7.52
CA ILE A 58 9.41 5.34 6.91
C ILE A 58 9.43 5.21 5.38
N SER A 59 10.56 5.50 4.72
CA SER A 59 10.71 5.35 3.28
C SER A 59 10.73 3.89 2.81
N GLU A 60 10.89 2.93 3.73
CA GLU A 60 10.80 1.49 3.43
C GLU A 60 9.35 1.00 3.32
N ILE A 61 8.37 1.83 3.72
CA ILE A 61 6.95 1.53 3.55
C ILE A 61 6.50 1.92 2.14
N GLU A 62 6.25 0.90 1.32
CA GLU A 62 5.85 1.09 -0.09
C GLU A 62 4.32 1.06 -0.24
N VAL A 63 3.75 2.23 -0.56
CA VAL A 63 2.34 2.40 -0.94
C VAL A 63 2.26 3.19 -2.24
N CYS A 64 1.51 2.66 -3.20
CA CYS A 64 1.35 3.18 -4.55
C CYS A 64 -0.11 3.52 -4.86
N ILE A 65 -0.29 4.33 -5.92
CA ILE A 65 -1.59 4.64 -6.49
C ILE A 65 -1.60 4.12 -7.92
N LEU A 66 -2.56 3.25 -8.21
CA LEU A 66 -2.82 2.74 -9.55
C LEU A 66 -4.06 3.40 -10.13
N GLU A 67 -3.94 3.96 -11.33
CA GLU A 67 -5.05 4.57 -12.06
C GLU A 67 -5.79 3.49 -12.88
N VAL A 68 -7.11 3.37 -12.69
CA VAL A 68 -7.97 2.36 -13.34
C VAL A 68 -9.22 3.01 -13.91
N GLU A 69 -9.62 2.66 -15.13
CA GLU A 69 -10.84 3.20 -15.74
C GLU A 69 -12.10 2.53 -15.15
N ALA A 70 -13.01 3.32 -14.58
CA ALA A 70 -14.29 2.84 -14.06
C ALA A 70 -15.16 2.22 -15.16
N ASN A 71 -15.99 1.24 -14.79
CA ASN A 71 -16.90 0.52 -15.70
C ASN A 71 -16.20 -0.21 -16.86
N SER A 72 -14.91 -0.54 -16.69
CA SER A 72 -14.16 -1.37 -17.62
C SER A 72 -13.80 -2.71 -16.98
N ILE A 73 -13.73 -3.76 -17.80
CA ILE A 73 -13.18 -5.06 -17.35
C ILE A 73 -11.66 -4.92 -17.37
N VAL A 74 -11.03 -5.14 -16.22
CA VAL A 74 -9.58 -5.10 -16.08
C VAL A 74 -9.09 -6.37 -15.38
N ASP A 75 -7.92 -6.85 -15.77
CA ASP A 75 -7.18 -7.90 -15.07
C ASP A 75 -5.87 -7.28 -14.57
N ILE A 76 -5.80 -7.03 -13.26
CA ILE A 76 -4.66 -6.38 -12.61
C ILE A 76 -4.20 -7.29 -11.48
N ARG A 77 -2.99 -7.83 -11.64
CA ARG A 77 -2.31 -8.54 -10.57
C ARG A 77 -1.67 -7.52 -9.62
N LEU A 78 -2.31 -7.29 -8.49
CA LEU A 78 -1.73 -6.54 -7.37
C LEU A 78 -0.56 -7.33 -6.74
N GLY A 79 -0.58 -8.65 -6.81
CA GLY A 79 0.60 -9.48 -6.57
C GLY A 79 0.77 -9.87 -5.11
N GLY A 80 2.02 -10.11 -4.73
CA GLY A 80 2.40 -10.72 -3.46
C GLY A 80 2.90 -12.15 -3.61
N TYR A 81 3.92 -12.45 -2.81
CA TYR A 81 4.48 -13.75 -2.52
C TYR A 81 5.30 -13.63 -1.24
N CYS A 82 5.07 -14.48 -0.27
CA CYS A 82 5.87 -14.61 0.95
C CYS A 82 6.39 -16.04 1.01
N GLU A 83 7.68 -16.19 1.31
CA GLU A 83 8.32 -17.50 1.53
C GLU A 83 7.94 -18.10 2.88
#